data_AF-A0A7J4E474-F1
#
_entry.id   AF-A0A7J4E474-F1
#
_cell.length_a   1.000
_cell.length_b   1.000
_cell.length_c   1.000
_cell.angle_alpha   90.00
_cell.angle_beta   90.00
_cell.angle_gamma   90.00
#
_symmetry.space_group_name_H-M   'P 1'
#
loop_
_entity.id
_entity.type
_entity.pdbx_description
1 polymer ?
#
loop_
_entity_poly.entity_id
_entity_poly.type
_entity_poly.pdbx_seq_one_letter_code
_entity_poly.pdbx_strand_id
1 'polypeptide(L)'
;MVKIALKKFGRIPKETEKEILGIIKECYERLPHSVELLDILLFENPSFMKSFYFLERRAVGVVTEDFGDSFLARHDAWRGTPRIAVCLETMERAPRLIQIGSLRHEVGHSILHGSIEYYVFPITKKLAETSRKFNLPKGYSFNLTYLISIAVKDFEVAKLLLGGGYVRDQIAYSRYLLKPSKDDLTAWRLSEGNPALMALCLAGRLKDLACLIALSPTVGRKHTIKKMMEEGLSYLPREALGRMLKFAEKLPRTMVGDTFQNFNIAMDMFIEDLLSPLLEAKLRST
;
A
#
# COMPACT_ATOMS: atom_id res chain seq x y z
N MET A 1 -26.61 3.72 -4.19
CA MET A 1 -26.20 2.61 -5.09
C MET A 1 -25.18 3.15 -6.07
N VAL A 2 -24.00 2.54 -6.15
CA VAL A 2 -22.91 2.97 -7.03
C VAL A 2 -23.20 2.58 -8.48
N LYS A 3 -22.99 3.49 -9.43
CA LYS A 3 -23.00 3.19 -10.86
C LYS A 3 -21.65 2.57 -11.25
N ILE A 4 -21.69 1.40 -11.86
CA ILE A 4 -20.48 0.67 -12.28
C ILE A 4 -20.34 0.73 -13.79
N ALA A 5 -19.23 1.27 -14.28
CA ALA A 5 -18.84 1.20 -15.68
C ALA A 5 -17.79 0.10 -15.85
N LEU A 6 -18.12 -0.96 -16.61
CA LEU A 6 -17.27 -2.13 -16.76
C LEU A 6 -16.54 -2.11 -18.11
N LYS A 7 -15.22 -2.27 -18.09
CA LYS A 7 -14.38 -2.49 -19.28
C LYS A 7 -13.65 -3.81 -19.16
N LYS A 8 -13.54 -4.54 -20.28
CA LYS A 8 -12.94 -5.88 -20.35
C LYS A 8 -11.83 -5.88 -21.39
N PHE A 9 -10.71 -6.50 -21.04
CA PHE A 9 -9.52 -6.60 -21.86
C PHE A 9 -9.12 -8.07 -21.97
N GLY A 10 -9.41 -8.67 -23.12
CA GLY A 10 -9.25 -10.11 -23.35
C GLY A 10 -10.52 -10.91 -23.04
N ARG A 11 -10.37 -12.22 -22.84
CA ARG A 11 -11.47 -13.15 -22.54
C ARG A 11 -11.76 -13.19 -21.05
N ILE A 12 -12.93 -12.68 -20.66
CA ILE A 12 -13.39 -12.64 -19.28
C ILE A 12 -14.62 -13.57 -19.15
N PRO A 13 -14.52 -14.71 -18.42
CA PRO A 13 -15.66 -15.58 -18.20
C PRO A 13 -16.78 -14.84 -17.46
N LYS A 14 -18.03 -15.04 -17.91
CA LYS A 14 -19.21 -14.35 -17.33
C LYS A 14 -19.38 -14.62 -15.84
N GLU A 15 -19.06 -15.82 -15.39
CA GLU A 15 -19.25 -16.18 -13.98
C GLU A 15 -18.18 -15.56 -13.08
N THR A 16 -16.93 -15.49 -13.55
CA THR A 16 -15.86 -14.74 -12.88
C THR A 16 -16.20 -13.26 -12.77
N GLU A 17 -16.74 -12.66 -13.84
CA GLU A 17 -17.23 -11.28 -13.83
C GLU A 17 -18.34 -11.07 -12.79
N LYS A 18 -19.38 -11.91 -12.80
CA LYS A 18 -20.48 -11.80 -11.84
C LYS A 18 -19.98 -11.94 -10.40
N GLU A 19 -19.04 -12.83 -10.16
CA GLU A 19 -18.47 -13.05 -8.84
C GLU A 19 -17.69 -11.82 -8.33
N ILE A 20 -16.81 -11.26 -9.17
CA ILE A 20 -16.06 -10.04 -8.84
C ILE A 20 -17.01 -8.88 -8.57
N LEU A 21 -18.00 -8.66 -9.45
CA LEU A 21 -19.00 -7.61 -9.29
C LEU A 21 -19.85 -7.82 -8.03
N GLY A 22 -20.17 -9.07 -7.69
CA GLY A 22 -20.92 -9.42 -6.48
C GLY A 22 -20.19 -9.00 -5.21
N ILE A 23 -18.89 -9.32 -5.10
CA ILE A 23 -18.06 -8.90 -3.96
C ILE A 23 -17.99 -7.38 -3.86
N ILE A 24 -17.74 -6.71 -4.98
CA ILE A 24 -17.60 -5.25 -5.00
C ILE A 24 -18.90 -4.57 -4.58
N LYS A 25 -20.04 -5.01 -5.13
CA LYS A 25 -21.36 -4.45 -4.79
C LYS A 25 -21.72 -4.68 -3.33
N GLU A 26 -21.45 -5.87 -2.78
CA GLU A 26 -21.70 -6.17 -1.36
C GLU A 26 -20.95 -5.18 -0.45
N CYS A 27 -19.71 -4.82 -0.78
CA CYS A 27 -18.97 -3.82 -0.01
C CYS A 27 -19.63 -2.45 -0.01
N TYR A 28 -20.14 -1.99 -1.16
CA TYR A 28 -20.85 -0.71 -1.23
C TYR A 28 -22.23 -0.74 -0.55
N GLU A 29 -22.88 -1.89 -0.49
CA GLU A 29 -24.13 -2.05 0.25
C GLU A 29 -23.91 -1.98 1.77
N ARG A 30 -22.75 -2.46 2.24
CA ARG A 30 -22.46 -2.60 3.66
C ARG A 30 -21.68 -1.44 4.28
N LEU A 31 -20.76 -0.84 3.53
CA LEU A 31 -19.87 0.21 4.03
C LEU A 31 -20.45 1.61 3.77
N PRO A 32 -20.26 2.58 4.67
CA PRO A 32 -20.63 3.96 4.41
C PRO A 32 -19.75 4.54 3.29
N HIS A 33 -20.38 5.17 2.30
CA HIS A 33 -19.65 5.75 1.16
C HIS A 33 -20.44 6.90 0.51
N SER A 34 -19.71 7.78 -0.19
CA SER A 34 -20.26 8.81 -1.08
C SER A 34 -19.96 8.54 -2.56
N VAL A 35 -19.31 7.41 -2.88
CA VAL A 35 -18.96 7.04 -4.26
C VAL A 35 -20.22 6.93 -5.12
N GLU A 36 -20.28 7.69 -6.22
CA GLU A 36 -21.40 7.66 -7.16
C GLU A 36 -21.11 6.80 -8.40
N LEU A 37 -19.86 6.82 -8.86
CA LEU A 37 -19.38 6.17 -10.07
C LEU A 37 -18.08 5.43 -9.79
N LEU A 38 -17.98 4.21 -10.32
CA LEU A 38 -16.78 3.38 -10.26
C LEU A 38 -16.53 2.75 -11.62
N ASP A 39 -15.30 2.89 -12.13
CA ASP A 39 -14.86 2.08 -13.28
C ASP A 39 -14.28 0.76 -12.78
N ILE A 40 -14.70 -0.35 -13.37
CA ILE A 40 -14.10 -1.66 -13.15
C ILE A 40 -13.41 -2.09 -14.45
N LEU A 41 -12.13 -2.42 -14.35
CA LEU A 41 -11.29 -2.84 -15.46
C LEU A 41 -10.90 -4.31 -15.25
N LEU A 42 -11.40 -5.22 -16.08
CA LEU A 42 -11.07 -6.64 -16.00
C LEU A 42 -10.06 -7.00 -17.10
N PHE A 43 -8.91 -7.52 -16.69
CA PHE A 43 -7.84 -7.95 -17.59
C PHE A 43 -7.69 -9.47 -17.52
N GLU A 44 -7.63 -10.13 -18.68
CA GLU A 44 -7.40 -11.56 -18.76
C GLU A 44 -6.05 -11.94 -18.15
N ASN A 45 -4.99 -11.20 -18.49
CA ASN A 45 -3.61 -11.50 -18.11
C ASN A 45 -2.78 -10.24 -17.77
N PRO A 46 -1.60 -10.40 -17.14
CA PRO A 46 -0.78 -9.27 -16.70
C PRO A 46 -0.27 -8.41 -17.85
N SER A 47 -0.12 -8.97 -19.06
CA SER A 47 0.39 -8.22 -20.22
C SER A 47 -0.58 -7.12 -20.65
N PHE A 48 -1.88 -7.42 -20.70
CA PHE A 48 -2.91 -6.41 -20.98
C PHE A 48 -2.92 -5.31 -19.92
N MET A 49 -2.87 -5.70 -18.64
CA MET A 49 -2.89 -4.73 -17.53
C MET A 49 -1.66 -3.82 -17.55
N LYS A 50 -0.45 -4.38 -17.72
CA LYS A 50 0.80 -3.61 -17.81
C LYS A 50 0.79 -2.64 -18.98
N SER A 51 0.36 -3.10 -20.15
CA SER A 51 0.28 -2.26 -21.35
C SER A 51 -0.70 -1.10 -21.17
N PHE A 52 -1.86 -1.36 -20.57
CA PHE A 52 -2.85 -0.33 -20.25
C PHE A 52 -2.28 0.71 -19.29
N TYR A 53 -1.70 0.28 -18.15
CA TYR A 53 -1.17 1.20 -17.15
C TYR A 53 0.09 1.95 -17.60
N PHE A 54 0.90 1.36 -18.48
CA PHE A 54 2.01 2.06 -19.12
C PHE A 54 1.52 3.27 -19.93
N LEU A 55 0.47 3.10 -20.74
CA LEU A 55 -0.13 4.19 -21.51
C LEU A 55 -0.81 5.22 -20.61
N GLU A 56 -1.53 4.78 -19.58
CA GLU A 56 -2.19 5.67 -18.63
C GLU A 56 -1.18 6.55 -17.88
N ARG A 57 -0.13 5.97 -17.29
CA ARG A 57 0.92 6.73 -16.57
C ARG A 57 1.56 7.79 -17.46
N ARG A 58 1.85 7.44 -18.72
CA ARG A 58 2.40 8.37 -19.71
C ARG A 58 1.42 9.50 -20.04
N ALA A 59 0.13 9.19 -20.18
CA ALA A 59 -0.89 10.18 -20.52
C ALA A 59 -1.15 11.19 -19.39
N VAL A 60 -1.05 10.77 -18.12
CA VAL A 60 -1.28 11.64 -16.96
C VAL A 60 0.00 12.19 -16.33
N GLY A 61 1.18 11.86 -16.87
CA GLY A 61 2.47 12.40 -16.41
C GLY A 61 2.91 11.88 -15.04
N VAL A 62 2.52 10.66 -14.64
CA VAL A 62 2.96 10.06 -13.37
C VAL A 62 4.45 9.71 -13.45
N VAL A 63 5.26 10.35 -12.60
CA VAL A 63 6.74 10.27 -12.63
C VAL A 63 7.31 9.27 -11.62
N THR A 64 6.49 8.75 -10.69
CA THR A 64 6.95 7.84 -9.64
C THR A 64 7.43 6.51 -10.21
N GLU A 65 8.48 5.94 -9.61
CA GLU A 65 8.96 4.61 -9.94
C GLU A 65 7.84 3.56 -9.78
N ASP A 66 7.92 2.52 -10.61
CA ASP A 66 7.00 1.40 -10.56
C ASP A 66 7.41 0.46 -9.42
N PHE A 67 6.99 0.79 -8.20
CA PHE A 67 7.27 0.01 -6.98
C PHE A 67 6.48 -1.31 -6.92
N GLY A 68 6.67 -2.17 -7.93
CA GLY A 68 6.20 -3.55 -7.97
C GLY A 68 4.75 -3.69 -8.46
N ASP A 69 4.57 -3.92 -9.77
CA ASP A 69 3.29 -4.09 -10.47
C ASP A 69 2.62 -5.49 -10.28
N SER A 70 2.86 -6.19 -9.16
CA SER A 70 2.31 -7.53 -8.92
C SER A 70 1.07 -7.54 -8.01
N PHE A 71 0.14 -6.60 -8.21
CA PHE A 71 -1.10 -6.56 -7.44
C PHE A 71 -2.16 -7.50 -8.04
N LEU A 72 -2.89 -8.22 -7.18
CA LEU A 72 -4.02 -9.06 -7.60
C LEU A 72 -5.15 -8.20 -8.18
N ALA A 73 -5.41 -7.08 -7.50
CA ALA A 73 -6.24 -5.97 -7.95
C ALA A 73 -5.57 -4.65 -7.57
N ARG A 74 -5.91 -3.57 -8.27
CA ARG A 74 -5.36 -2.23 -8.05
C ARG A 74 -6.45 -1.19 -8.12
N HIS A 75 -6.39 -0.23 -7.22
CA HIS A 75 -7.14 1.01 -7.26
C HIS A 75 -6.29 2.16 -7.83
N ASP A 76 -6.91 3.00 -8.66
CA ASP A 76 -6.40 4.32 -8.99
C ASP A 76 -7.55 5.33 -9.19
N ALA A 77 -7.27 6.63 -9.09
CA ALA A 77 -8.24 7.69 -9.39
C ALA A 77 -7.63 8.84 -10.20
N TRP A 78 -6.63 8.53 -11.04
CA TRP A 78 -5.84 9.55 -11.76
C TRP A 78 -6.65 10.44 -12.69
N ARG A 79 -7.82 9.97 -13.13
CA ARG A 79 -8.72 10.69 -14.04
C ARG A 79 -9.91 11.34 -13.31
N GLY A 80 -9.90 11.39 -11.99
CA GLY A 80 -10.98 11.95 -11.16
C GLY A 80 -12.15 11.00 -10.88
N THR A 81 -12.18 9.83 -11.51
CA THR A 81 -13.12 8.74 -11.19
C THR A 81 -12.33 7.58 -10.58
N PRO A 82 -12.77 6.99 -9.46
CA PRO A 82 -12.11 5.81 -8.90
C PRO A 82 -12.25 4.63 -9.85
N ARG A 83 -11.17 3.85 -9.96
CA ARG A 83 -11.09 2.68 -10.82
C ARG A 83 -10.53 1.51 -10.05
N ILE A 84 -11.11 0.34 -10.23
CA ILE A 84 -10.57 -0.93 -9.72
C ILE A 84 -10.22 -1.80 -10.91
N ALA A 85 -8.93 -2.05 -11.09
CA ALA A 85 -8.39 -2.98 -12.06
C ALA A 85 -8.15 -4.35 -11.43
N VAL A 86 -8.55 -5.40 -12.13
CA VAL A 86 -8.39 -6.79 -11.70
C VAL A 86 -7.74 -7.60 -12.82
N CYS A 87 -6.64 -8.29 -12.51
CA CYS A 87 -6.01 -9.22 -13.43
C CYS A 87 -6.40 -10.66 -13.08
N LEU A 88 -7.19 -11.32 -13.94
CA LEU A 88 -7.75 -12.65 -13.66
C LEU A 88 -6.67 -13.71 -13.47
N GLU A 89 -5.71 -13.83 -14.39
CA GLU A 89 -4.63 -14.82 -14.28
C GLU A 89 -3.81 -14.64 -12.98
N THR A 90 -3.61 -13.40 -12.54
CA THR A 90 -2.92 -13.12 -11.27
C THR A 90 -3.79 -13.47 -10.07
N MET A 91 -5.07 -13.11 -10.11
CA MET A 91 -6.05 -13.38 -9.06
C MET A 91 -6.24 -14.89 -8.84
N GLU A 92 -6.30 -15.68 -9.92
CA GLU A 92 -6.48 -17.14 -9.88
C GLU A 92 -5.33 -17.88 -9.18
N ARG A 93 -4.13 -17.30 -9.16
CA ARG A 93 -2.96 -17.86 -8.45
C ARG A 93 -3.04 -17.68 -6.94
N ALA A 94 -3.90 -16.80 -6.44
CA ALA A 94 -4.08 -16.56 -5.01
C ALA A 94 -5.20 -17.44 -4.45
N PRO A 95 -5.09 -17.93 -3.19
CA PRO A 95 -6.20 -18.59 -2.51
C PRO A 95 -7.45 -17.70 -2.45
N ARG A 96 -8.63 -18.32 -2.54
CA ARG A 96 -9.92 -17.60 -2.65
C ARG A 96 -10.12 -16.52 -1.60
N LEU A 97 -9.75 -16.79 -0.35
CA LEU A 97 -9.90 -15.83 0.75
C LEU A 97 -9.05 -14.57 0.54
N ILE A 98 -7.88 -14.70 -0.08
CA ILE A 98 -6.98 -13.59 -0.41
C ILE A 98 -7.52 -12.80 -1.61
N GLN A 99 -8.11 -13.49 -2.60
CA GLN A 99 -8.78 -12.83 -3.73
C GLN A 99 -9.89 -11.89 -3.25
N ILE A 100 -10.77 -12.40 -2.38
CA ILE A 100 -11.86 -11.62 -1.77
C ILE A 100 -11.25 -10.45 -0.99
N GLY A 101 -10.27 -10.72 -0.12
CA GLY A 101 -9.63 -9.68 0.69
C GLY A 101 -9.01 -8.57 -0.16
N SER A 102 -8.34 -8.92 -1.26
CA SER A 102 -7.78 -7.95 -2.20
C SER A 102 -8.85 -7.10 -2.87
N LEU A 103 -9.94 -7.69 -3.37
CA LEU A 103 -11.03 -6.91 -3.99
C LEU A 103 -11.65 -5.93 -3.00
N ARG A 104 -11.92 -6.38 -1.77
CA ARG A 104 -12.46 -5.51 -0.72
C ARG A 104 -11.50 -4.39 -0.33
N HIS A 105 -10.19 -4.68 -0.31
CA HIS A 105 -9.15 -3.67 -0.08
C HIS A 105 -9.22 -2.55 -1.12
N GLU A 106 -9.30 -2.90 -2.40
CA GLU A 106 -9.43 -1.90 -3.47
C GLU A 106 -10.77 -1.13 -3.41
N VAL A 107 -11.86 -1.78 -2.97
CA VAL A 107 -13.12 -1.06 -2.71
C VAL A 107 -12.95 -0.06 -1.57
N GLY A 108 -12.28 -0.43 -0.48
CA GLY A 108 -11.97 0.50 0.60
C GLY A 108 -11.16 1.70 0.11
N HIS A 109 -10.20 1.49 -0.79
CA HIS A 109 -9.50 2.61 -1.45
C HIS A 109 -10.42 3.49 -2.26
N SER A 110 -11.34 2.93 -3.04
CA SER A 110 -12.30 3.77 -3.79
C SER A 110 -13.24 4.56 -2.89
N ILE A 111 -13.57 4.05 -1.70
CA ILE A 111 -14.41 4.75 -0.71
C ILE A 111 -13.65 5.91 -0.05
N LEU A 112 -12.44 5.67 0.44
CA LEU A 112 -11.69 6.67 1.21
C LEU A 112 -10.81 7.58 0.35
N HIS A 113 -10.31 7.06 -0.77
CA HIS A 113 -9.22 7.65 -1.55
C HIS A 113 -9.54 7.73 -3.05
N GLY A 114 -10.83 7.71 -3.39
CA GLY A 114 -11.33 7.62 -4.77
C GLY A 114 -11.25 8.92 -5.57
N SER A 115 -10.62 9.96 -5.04
CA SER A 115 -10.49 11.29 -5.63
C SER A 115 -9.03 11.69 -5.82
N ILE A 116 -8.79 12.67 -6.68
CA ILE A 116 -7.45 13.01 -7.18
C ILE A 116 -6.55 13.62 -6.11
N GLU A 117 -7.11 14.30 -5.12
CA GLU A 117 -6.37 14.91 -4.02
C GLU A 117 -5.53 13.87 -3.25
N TYR A 118 -6.00 12.63 -3.14
CA TYR A 118 -5.27 11.52 -2.50
C TYR A 118 -4.14 10.93 -3.38
N TYR A 119 -3.76 11.62 -4.44
CA TYR A 119 -2.59 11.35 -5.28
C TYR A 119 -1.61 12.54 -5.30
N VAL A 120 -1.94 13.64 -4.61
CA VAL A 120 -1.14 14.87 -4.59
C VAL A 120 -0.68 15.14 -3.15
N PHE A 121 0.36 14.43 -2.71
CA PHE A 121 0.96 14.64 -1.41
C PHE A 121 2.16 15.60 -1.51
N PRO A 122 2.20 16.69 -0.72
CA PRO A 122 3.35 17.58 -0.70
C PRO A 122 4.55 16.94 -0.02
N ILE A 123 5.76 17.33 -0.42
CA ILE A 123 6.97 17.03 0.34
C ILE A 123 6.89 17.82 1.66
N THR A 124 6.95 17.11 2.79
CA THR A 124 6.87 17.76 4.10
C THR A 124 8.10 18.63 4.36
N LYS A 125 7.94 19.68 5.18
CA LYS A 125 9.04 20.58 5.55
C LYS A 125 10.23 19.80 6.11
N LYS A 126 9.97 18.85 7.00
CA LYS A 126 11.00 18.01 7.63
C LYS A 126 11.71 17.11 6.61
N LEU A 127 10.98 16.50 5.67
CA LEU A 127 11.60 15.71 4.60
C LEU A 127 12.50 16.59 3.72
N ALA A 128 12.05 17.80 3.39
CA ALA A 128 12.84 18.73 2.60
C ALA A 128 14.12 19.18 3.33
N GLU A 129 14.02 19.46 4.63
CA GLU A 129 15.17 19.82 5.48
C GLU A 129 16.16 18.66 5.62
N THR A 130 15.69 17.46 5.91
CA THR A 130 16.52 16.24 5.98
C THR A 130 17.20 15.96 4.64
N SER A 131 16.46 16.09 3.53
CA SER A 131 17.01 15.87 2.19
C SER A 131 18.14 16.85 1.86
N ARG A 132 18.00 18.12 2.25
CA ARG A 132 19.09 19.11 2.11
C ARG A 132 20.28 18.80 3.03
N LYS A 133 20.02 18.51 4.31
CA LYS A 133 21.06 18.21 5.32
C LYS A 133 21.97 17.06 4.89
N PHE A 134 21.39 16.01 4.30
CA PHE A 134 22.12 14.80 3.90
C PHE A 134 22.37 14.70 2.39
N ASN A 135 22.13 15.78 1.63
CA ASN A 135 22.31 15.84 0.18
C ASN A 135 21.66 14.66 -0.57
N LEU A 136 20.41 14.34 -0.22
CA LEU A 136 19.68 13.23 -0.83
C LEU A 136 19.30 13.56 -2.29
N PRO A 137 19.29 12.57 -3.20
CA PRO A 137 18.90 12.78 -4.59
C PRO A 137 17.50 13.39 -4.71
N LYS A 138 17.28 14.24 -5.72
CA LYS A 138 15.98 14.93 -5.92
C LYS A 138 14.78 13.97 -6.02
N GLY A 139 14.96 12.81 -6.65
CA GLY A 139 13.93 11.76 -6.76
C GLY A 139 13.58 11.07 -5.43
N TYR A 140 14.48 11.12 -4.45
CA TYR A 140 14.34 10.43 -3.17
C TYR A 140 13.11 10.88 -2.40
N SER A 141 12.91 12.19 -2.27
CA SER A 141 11.79 12.74 -1.51
C SER A 141 10.44 12.37 -2.14
N PHE A 142 10.36 12.31 -3.47
CA PHE A 142 9.15 11.86 -4.18
C PHE A 142 8.85 10.38 -3.91
N ASN A 143 9.87 9.53 -4.02
CA ASN A 143 9.75 8.10 -3.74
C ASN A 143 9.32 7.84 -2.29
N LEU A 144 9.94 8.53 -1.33
CA LEU A 144 9.57 8.37 0.08
C LEU A 144 8.16 8.90 0.36
N THR A 145 7.79 10.07 -0.16
CA THR A 145 6.42 10.59 -0.06
C THR A 145 5.39 9.62 -0.64
N TYR A 146 5.68 9.01 -1.79
CA TYR A 146 4.81 8.03 -2.41
C TYR A 146 4.63 6.79 -1.53
N LEU A 147 5.73 6.18 -1.05
CA LEU A 147 5.67 4.96 -0.22
C LEU A 147 4.94 5.19 1.11
N ILE A 148 5.23 6.31 1.79
CA ILE A 148 4.57 6.64 3.06
C ILE A 148 3.09 6.95 2.85
N SER A 149 2.72 7.65 1.77
CA SER A 149 1.30 7.93 1.51
C SER A 149 0.51 6.66 1.24
N ILE A 150 1.07 5.68 0.53
CA ILE A 150 0.40 4.38 0.35
C ILE A 150 0.25 3.66 1.68
N ALA A 151 1.29 3.58 2.50
CA ALA A 151 1.21 2.91 3.79
C ALA A 151 0.11 3.53 4.69
N VAL A 152 -0.01 4.86 4.69
CA VAL A 152 -1.08 5.55 5.42
C VAL A 152 -2.46 5.17 4.89
N LYS A 153 -2.63 5.21 3.57
CA LYS A 153 -3.90 4.86 2.90
C LYS A 153 -4.29 3.40 3.16
N ASP A 154 -3.33 2.47 3.10
CA ASP A 154 -3.54 1.04 3.34
C ASP A 154 -3.96 0.77 4.79
N PHE A 155 -3.36 1.47 5.76
CA PHE A 155 -3.78 1.42 7.16
C PHE A 155 -5.23 1.89 7.35
N GLU A 156 -5.60 3.01 6.73
CA GLU A 156 -6.95 3.59 6.82
C GLU A 156 -8.01 2.67 6.18
N VAL A 157 -7.71 2.10 5.02
CA VAL A 157 -8.56 1.12 4.34
C VAL A 157 -8.78 -0.11 5.21
N ALA A 158 -7.71 -0.66 5.78
CA ALA A 158 -7.83 -1.81 6.66
C ALA A 158 -8.69 -1.51 7.89
N LYS A 159 -8.60 -0.31 8.48
CA LYS A 159 -9.49 0.13 9.57
C LYS A 159 -10.95 0.21 9.12
N LEU A 160 -11.24 0.79 7.95
CA LEU A 160 -12.61 0.85 7.41
C LEU A 160 -13.20 -0.55 7.24
N LEU A 161 -12.47 -1.46 6.62
CA LEU A 161 -12.92 -2.82 6.35
C LEU A 161 -13.16 -3.61 7.64
N LEU A 162 -12.33 -3.40 8.65
CA LEU A 162 -12.55 -3.95 9.98
C LEU A 162 -13.79 -3.39 10.67
N GLY A 163 -14.03 -2.08 10.56
CA GLY A 163 -15.28 -1.47 11.02
C GLY A 163 -16.50 -2.05 10.31
N GLY A 164 -16.36 -2.43 9.05
CA GLY A 164 -17.36 -3.17 8.28
C GLY A 164 -17.47 -4.65 8.64
N GLY A 165 -16.59 -5.22 9.48
CA GLY A 165 -16.61 -6.63 9.89
C GLY A 165 -15.91 -7.59 8.94
N TYR A 166 -15.13 -7.10 7.96
CA TYR A 166 -14.32 -7.92 7.05
C TYR A 166 -13.00 -8.36 7.70
N VAL A 167 -13.06 -9.11 8.80
CA VAL A 167 -11.87 -9.44 9.59
C VAL A 167 -11.05 -10.57 8.94
N ARG A 168 -11.72 -11.66 8.57
CA ARG A 168 -11.05 -12.91 8.18
C ARG A 168 -10.26 -12.80 6.88
N ASP A 169 -10.85 -12.19 5.86
CA ASP A 169 -10.20 -11.99 4.56
C ASP A 169 -9.08 -10.96 4.63
N GLN A 170 -9.23 -9.90 5.43
CA GLN A 170 -8.19 -8.88 5.58
C GLN A 170 -6.96 -9.39 6.35
N ILE A 171 -7.14 -10.29 7.33
CA ILE A 171 -6.00 -10.99 7.96
C ILE A 171 -5.26 -11.85 6.92
N ALA A 172 -6.00 -12.61 6.11
CA ALA A 172 -5.41 -13.48 5.09
C ALA A 172 -4.67 -12.66 4.02
N TYR A 173 -5.27 -11.58 3.56
CA TYR A 173 -4.69 -10.65 2.59
C TYR A 173 -3.43 -9.96 3.15
N SER A 174 -3.49 -9.42 4.37
CA SER A 174 -2.33 -8.78 5.02
C SER A 174 -1.17 -9.77 5.21
N ARG A 175 -1.47 -11.02 5.59
CA ARG A 175 -0.44 -12.07 5.69
C ARG A 175 0.19 -12.40 4.34
N TYR A 176 -0.59 -12.37 3.27
CA TYR A 176 -0.11 -12.61 1.92
C TYR A 176 0.86 -11.50 1.47
N LEU A 177 0.52 -10.22 1.68
CA LEU A 177 1.37 -9.08 1.35
C LEU A 177 2.69 -9.06 2.15
N LEU A 178 2.63 -9.47 3.41
CA LEU A 178 3.79 -9.43 4.30
C LEU A 178 4.88 -10.44 3.93
N LYS A 179 4.57 -11.45 3.12
CA LYS A 179 5.56 -12.42 2.66
C LYS A 179 6.55 -11.73 1.70
N PRO A 180 7.86 -11.72 2.00
CA PRO A 180 8.82 -11.06 1.14
C PRO A 180 8.90 -11.76 -0.22
N SER A 181 8.85 -10.98 -1.28
CA SER A 181 9.12 -11.41 -2.65
C SER A 181 10.61 -11.52 -2.92
N LYS A 182 10.99 -12.09 -4.07
CA LYS A 182 12.39 -12.08 -4.52
C LYS A 182 12.90 -10.65 -4.75
N ASP A 183 12.02 -9.75 -5.17
CA ASP A 183 12.36 -8.35 -5.44
C ASP A 183 12.62 -7.61 -4.13
N ASP A 184 11.86 -7.88 -3.06
CA ASP A 184 12.13 -7.34 -1.72
C ASP A 184 13.52 -7.73 -1.22
N LEU A 185 13.84 -9.04 -1.31
CA LEU A 185 15.14 -9.57 -0.87
C LEU A 185 16.29 -8.98 -1.68
N THR A 186 16.08 -8.82 -2.99
CA THR A 186 17.08 -8.26 -3.90
C THR A 186 17.28 -6.77 -3.64
N ALA A 187 16.19 -6.01 -3.51
CA ALA A 187 16.22 -4.58 -3.19
C ALA A 187 16.96 -4.33 -1.88
N TRP A 188 16.68 -5.12 -0.84
CA TRP A 188 17.40 -5.02 0.42
C TRP A 188 18.90 -5.26 0.25
N ARG A 189 19.30 -6.36 -0.38
CA ARG A 189 20.73 -6.67 -0.63
C ARG A 189 21.44 -5.58 -1.41
N LEU A 190 20.81 -5.05 -2.45
CA LEU A 190 21.37 -3.96 -3.26
C LEU A 190 21.46 -2.63 -2.49
N SER A 191 20.65 -2.47 -1.45
CA SER A 191 20.67 -1.28 -0.60
C SER A 191 21.78 -1.30 0.45
N GLU A 192 22.39 -2.46 0.74
CA GLU A 192 23.40 -2.60 1.80
C GLU A 192 24.58 -1.63 1.57
N GLY A 193 24.96 -0.91 2.63
CA GLY A 193 25.99 0.14 2.55
C GLY A 193 25.48 1.51 2.04
N ASN A 194 24.23 1.60 1.61
CA ASN A 194 23.56 2.85 1.24
C ASN A 194 22.35 3.12 2.16
N PRO A 195 22.51 3.90 3.25
CA PRO A 195 21.45 4.11 4.23
C PRO A 195 20.17 4.76 3.66
N ALA A 196 20.30 5.59 2.63
CA ALA A 196 19.15 6.21 1.98
C ALA A 196 18.30 5.13 1.27
N LEU A 197 18.95 4.24 0.51
CA LEU A 197 18.27 3.13 -0.16
C LEU A 197 17.70 2.13 0.85
N MET A 198 18.43 1.82 1.92
CA MET A 198 17.92 0.96 2.99
C MET A 198 16.63 1.53 3.59
N ALA A 199 16.60 2.84 3.86
CA ALA A 199 15.39 3.49 4.33
C ALA A 199 14.24 3.42 3.29
N LEU A 200 14.51 3.55 1.99
CA LEU A 200 13.46 3.32 0.98
C LEU A 200 12.93 1.89 1.00
N CYS A 201 13.80 0.88 1.18
CA CYS A 201 13.35 -0.51 1.36
C CYS A 201 12.45 -0.65 2.60
N LEU A 202 12.82 -0.01 3.73
CA LEU A 202 12.00 -0.02 4.94
C LEU A 202 10.63 0.67 4.73
N ALA A 203 10.61 1.81 4.02
CA ALA A 203 9.36 2.48 3.63
C ALA A 203 8.50 1.60 2.71
N GLY A 204 9.12 0.90 1.76
CA GLY A 204 8.44 -0.08 0.91
C GLY A 204 7.80 -1.19 1.72
N ARG A 205 8.50 -1.75 2.71
CA ARG A 205 7.94 -2.77 3.62
C ARG A 205 6.87 -2.22 4.57
N LEU A 206 6.88 -0.92 4.87
CA LEU A 206 5.85 -0.31 5.71
C LEU A 206 4.46 -0.42 5.07
N LYS A 207 4.37 -0.30 3.75
CA LYS A 207 3.14 -0.53 3.00
C LYS A 207 2.52 -1.89 3.34
N ASP A 208 3.31 -2.95 3.22
CA ASP A 208 2.82 -4.32 3.45
C ASP A 208 2.48 -4.59 4.93
N LEU A 209 3.09 -3.84 5.83
CA LEU A 209 2.80 -3.89 7.27
C LEU A 209 1.55 -3.10 7.65
N ALA A 210 1.20 -2.04 6.91
CA ALA A 210 0.17 -1.08 7.28
C ALA A 210 -1.19 -1.75 7.57
N CYS A 211 -1.63 -2.65 6.68
CA CYS A 211 -2.86 -3.40 6.88
C CYS A 211 -2.81 -4.26 8.16
N LEU A 212 -1.68 -4.92 8.41
CA LEU A 212 -1.49 -5.74 9.61
C LEU A 212 -1.42 -4.91 10.89
N ILE A 213 -0.82 -3.73 10.83
CA ILE A 213 -0.76 -2.76 11.93
C ILE A 213 -2.20 -2.34 12.31
N ALA A 214 -3.05 -2.02 11.34
CA ALA A 214 -4.46 -1.70 11.55
C ALA A 214 -5.26 -2.82 12.22
N LEU A 215 -4.90 -4.09 11.98
CA LEU A 215 -5.53 -5.26 12.57
C LEU A 215 -5.20 -5.47 14.06
N SER A 216 -4.14 -4.83 14.57
CA SER A 216 -3.59 -5.05 15.92
C SER A 216 -4.58 -4.89 17.08
N PRO A 217 -5.46 -3.86 17.10
CA PRO A 217 -6.43 -3.70 18.18
C PRO A 217 -7.53 -4.77 18.19
N THR A 218 -7.93 -5.25 17.01
CA THR A 218 -9.12 -6.09 16.83
C THR A 218 -8.85 -7.58 16.98
N VAL A 219 -7.64 -8.05 16.65
CA VAL A 219 -7.33 -9.49 16.62
C VAL A 219 -7.11 -10.09 18.02
N GLY A 220 -7.10 -9.28 19.10
CA GLY A 220 -6.98 -9.74 20.49
C GLY A 220 -5.67 -10.47 20.83
N ARG A 221 -4.83 -10.75 19.83
CA ARG A 221 -3.56 -11.48 19.94
C ARG A 221 -2.42 -10.61 19.42
N LYS A 222 -2.09 -9.56 20.18
CA LYS A 222 -0.91 -8.70 19.91
C LYS A 222 0.34 -9.53 19.61
N HIS A 223 0.51 -10.66 20.32
CA HIS A 223 1.61 -11.59 20.11
C HIS A 223 1.60 -12.25 18.72
N THR A 224 0.43 -12.60 18.18
CA THR A 224 0.31 -13.20 16.84
C THR A 224 0.69 -12.22 15.75
N ILE A 225 0.25 -10.95 15.85
CA ILE A 225 0.57 -9.93 14.85
C ILE A 225 2.05 -9.58 14.87
N LYS A 226 2.64 -9.39 16.07
CA LYS A 226 4.08 -9.17 16.21
C LYS A 226 4.89 -10.31 15.59
N LYS A 227 4.52 -11.57 15.86
CA LYS A 227 5.19 -12.74 15.28
C LYS A 227 5.11 -12.75 13.75
N MET A 228 3.96 -12.40 13.18
CA MET A 228 3.80 -12.30 11.73
C MET A 228 4.73 -11.23 11.13
N MET A 229 4.83 -10.06 11.77
CA MET A 229 5.77 -9.00 11.37
C MET A 229 7.22 -9.47 11.44
N GLU A 230 7.61 -10.13 12.52
CA GLU A 230 8.96 -10.70 12.70
C GLU A 230 9.28 -11.74 11.61
N GLU A 231 8.35 -12.63 11.29
CA GLU A 231 8.51 -13.61 10.22
C GLU A 231 8.68 -12.94 8.84
N GLY A 232 7.81 -11.98 8.50
CA GLY A 232 7.83 -11.28 7.21
C GLY A 232 9.04 -10.37 7.00
N LEU A 233 9.68 -9.94 8.08
CA LEU A 233 10.86 -9.07 8.07
C LEU A 233 12.13 -9.79 8.54
N SER A 234 12.10 -11.12 8.68
CA SER A 234 13.19 -11.92 9.24
C SER A 234 14.51 -11.85 8.46
N TYR A 235 14.47 -11.39 7.20
CA TYR A 235 15.65 -11.15 6.37
C TYR A 235 16.36 -9.84 6.69
N LEU A 236 15.75 -8.94 7.47
CA LEU A 236 16.36 -7.69 7.89
C LEU A 236 17.33 -7.93 9.07
N PRO A 237 18.43 -7.15 9.17
CA PRO A 237 19.26 -7.12 10.37
C PRO A 237 18.47 -6.76 11.62
N ARG A 238 18.88 -7.30 12.78
CA ARG A 238 18.18 -7.14 14.06
C ARG A 238 17.89 -5.68 14.42
N GLU A 239 18.80 -4.77 14.14
CA GLU A 239 18.60 -3.34 14.42
C GLU A 239 17.47 -2.75 13.57
N ALA A 240 17.51 -2.97 12.25
CA ALA A 240 16.48 -2.48 11.32
C ALA A 240 15.10 -3.09 11.64
N LEU A 241 15.05 -4.39 11.91
CA LEU A 241 13.85 -5.08 12.37
C LEU A 241 13.30 -4.45 13.66
N GLY A 242 14.16 -4.25 14.66
CA GLY A 242 13.77 -3.67 15.94
C GLY A 242 13.20 -2.26 15.80
N ARG A 243 13.78 -1.42 14.92
CA ARG A 243 13.25 -0.09 14.62
C ARG A 243 11.90 -0.14 13.91
N MET A 244 11.75 -1.02 12.91
CA MET A 244 10.48 -1.21 12.20
C MET A 244 9.34 -1.67 13.13
N LEU A 245 9.62 -2.61 14.03
CA LEU A 245 8.62 -3.08 15.01
C LEU A 245 8.20 -1.96 15.98
N LYS A 246 9.16 -1.17 16.49
CA LYS A 246 8.87 -0.02 17.34
C LYS A 246 8.04 1.04 16.59
N PHE A 247 8.37 1.31 15.34
CA PHE A 247 7.60 2.22 14.49
C PHE A 247 6.16 1.71 14.32
N ALA A 248 6.00 0.43 13.98
CA ALA A 248 4.70 -0.22 13.79
C ALA A 248 3.83 -0.18 15.06
N GLU A 249 4.43 -0.30 16.25
CA GLU A 249 3.71 -0.21 17.53
C GLU A 249 3.17 1.20 17.84
N LYS A 250 3.87 2.25 17.40
CA LYS A 250 3.47 3.65 17.61
C LYS A 250 2.39 4.10 16.62
N LEU A 251 2.40 3.57 15.41
CA LEU A 251 1.60 4.07 14.29
C LEU A 251 0.07 4.12 14.57
N PRO A 252 -0.58 3.08 15.13
CA PRO A 252 -2.03 3.14 15.38
C PRO A 252 -2.48 4.21 16.37
N ARG A 253 -1.58 4.63 17.28
CA ARG A 253 -1.88 5.61 18.33
C ARG A 253 -1.77 7.05 17.84
N THR A 254 -1.09 7.24 16.73
CA THR A 254 -0.72 8.55 16.19
C THR A 254 -1.56 8.89 14.96
N MET A 255 -2.02 7.89 14.21
CA MET A 255 -2.91 8.05 13.05
C MET A 255 -4.38 8.16 13.46
N VAL A 256 -4.76 9.33 13.97
CA VAL A 256 -6.14 9.64 14.43
C VAL A 256 -6.81 10.78 13.64
N GLY A 257 -6.06 11.46 12.76
CA GLY A 257 -6.54 12.59 11.97
C GLY A 257 -7.07 12.18 10.60
N ASP A 258 -7.23 13.16 9.71
CA ASP A 258 -7.45 12.90 8.28
C ASP A 258 -6.20 12.33 7.59
N THR A 259 -6.35 11.85 6.35
CA THR A 259 -5.27 11.19 5.60
C THR A 259 -4.02 12.06 5.44
N PHE A 260 -4.15 13.39 5.27
CA PHE A 260 -3.00 14.28 5.10
C PHE A 260 -2.31 14.56 6.44
N GLN A 261 -3.08 14.71 7.52
CA GLN A 261 -2.55 14.80 8.88
C GLN A 261 -1.80 13.52 9.25
N ASN A 262 -2.41 12.35 8.99
CA ASN A 262 -1.81 11.05 9.23
C ASN A 262 -0.55 10.83 8.39
N PHE A 263 -0.55 11.28 7.13
CA PHE A 263 0.64 11.30 6.28
C PHE A 263 1.78 12.14 6.87
N ASN A 264 1.50 13.37 7.30
CA ASN A 264 2.53 14.23 7.89
C ASN A 264 3.13 13.61 9.14
N ILE A 265 2.29 13.07 10.03
CA ILE A 265 2.71 12.38 11.25
C ILE A 265 3.56 11.15 10.92
N ALA A 266 3.09 10.29 10.01
CA ALA A 266 3.81 9.09 9.61
C ALA A 266 5.16 9.41 8.96
N MET A 267 5.22 10.44 8.11
CA MET A 267 6.46 10.91 7.49
C MET A 267 7.45 11.42 8.54
N ASP A 268 6.97 12.25 9.48
CA ASP A 268 7.84 12.83 10.51
C ASP A 268 8.40 11.77 11.45
N MET A 269 7.57 10.80 11.83
CA MET A 269 7.99 9.63 12.61
C MET A 269 8.98 8.77 11.82
N PHE A 270 8.75 8.56 10.52
CA PHE A 270 9.64 7.73 9.69
C PHE A 270 11.02 8.38 9.60
N ILE A 271 11.06 9.70 9.45
CA ILE A 271 12.30 10.46 9.41
C ILE A 271 13.08 10.32 10.73
N GLU A 272 12.40 10.41 11.88
CA GLU A 272 13.05 10.33 13.20
C GLU A 272 13.49 8.92 13.58
N ASP A 273 12.61 7.94 13.41
CA ASP A 273 12.83 6.59 13.94
C ASP A 273 13.69 5.72 13.01
N LEU A 274 13.64 5.99 11.69
CA LEU A 274 14.22 5.13 10.66
C LEU A 274 15.27 5.85 9.79
N LEU A 275 14.90 6.94 9.11
CA LEU A 275 15.80 7.58 8.13
C LEU A 275 17.02 8.27 8.77
N SER A 276 16.79 9.19 9.69
CA SER A 276 17.88 9.99 10.29
C SER A 276 18.90 9.13 11.03
N PRO A 277 18.49 8.14 11.84
CA PRO A 277 19.45 7.25 12.51
C PRO A 277 20.33 6.48 11.52
N LEU A 278 19.78 6.01 10.40
CA LEU A 278 20.53 5.32 9.36
C LEU A 278 21.54 6.25 8.67
N LEU A 279 21.15 7.48 8.37
CA LEU A 279 22.03 8.47 7.73
C LEU A 279 23.14 8.96 8.68
N GLU A 280 22.82 9.18 9.95
CA GLU A 280 23.77 9.65 10.96
C GLU A 280 24.79 8.59 11.36
N ALA A 281 24.40 7.31 11.40
CA ALA A 281 25.34 6.22 11.65
C ALA A 281 26.46 6.18 10.61
N LYS A 282 26.15 6.47 9.34
CA LYS A 282 27.14 6.53 8.26
C LYS A 282 28.16 7.65 8.46
N LEU A 283 27.72 8.84 8.88
CA LEU A 283 28.61 9.97 9.15
C LEU A 283 29.58 9.71 10.31
N ARG A 284 29.23 8.82 11.25
CA ARG A 284 30.12 8.45 12.37
C ARG A 284 31.13 7.35 11.99
N SER A 285 30.90 6.65 10.88
CA SER A 285 31.77 5.58 10.37
C SER A 285 32.77 6.05 9.30
N THR A 286 32.67 7.31 8.87
CA THR A 286 33.57 8.00 7.92
C THR A 286 34.45 8.99 8.65
#